data_AF-A0A959SMM1-F1
#
_entry.id   AF-A0A959SMM1-F1
#
_cell.length_a   1.000
_cell.length_b   1.000
_cell.length_c   1.000
_cell.angle_alpha   90.00
_cell.angle_beta   90.00
_cell.angle_gamma   90.00
#
_symmetry.space_group_name_H-M   'P 1'
#
loop_
_entity.id
_entity.type
_entity.pdbx_description
1 polymer ?
#
loop_
_entity_poly.entity_id
_entity_poly.type
_entity_poly.pdbx_seq_one_letter_code
_entity_poly.pdbx_strand_id
1 'polypeptide(L)'
;DEKGRLAERVEQPDLDRPRTIRRVWRYDAAGNVIEGELWHDSTQVEREEYLYEEQSMTLKARLTKDLASGVIHVLRFTTERK
;
A
#
# COMPACT_ATOMS: atom_id res chain seq x y z
N ASP A 1 7.39 10.57 6.63
CA ASP A 1 8.71 10.65 5.96
C ASP A 1 9.26 12.06 6.16
N GLU A 2 10.40 12.39 5.55
CA GLU A 2 11.04 13.71 5.65
C GLU A 2 10.16 14.87 5.12
N LYS A 3 9.10 14.56 4.36
CA LYS A 3 8.13 15.52 3.83
C LYS A 3 6.83 15.58 4.66
N GLY A 4 6.77 14.92 5.81
CA GLY A 4 5.59 14.89 6.70
C GLY A 4 4.46 13.96 6.23
N ARG A 5 4.68 13.10 5.23
CA ARG A 5 3.70 12.10 4.76
C ARG A 5 3.71 10.86 5.67
N LEU A 6 2.58 10.16 5.79
CA LEU A 6 2.49 8.95 6.61
C LEU A 6 3.27 7.80 5.97
N ALA A 7 4.49 7.53 6.45
CA ALA A 7 5.33 6.46 5.89
C ALA A 7 5.05 5.10 6.55
N GLU A 8 4.60 5.09 7.79
CA GLU A 8 4.38 3.88 8.57
C GLU A 8 3.24 4.08 9.56
N ARG A 9 2.43 3.04 9.74
CA ARG A 9 1.42 2.95 10.78
C ARG A 9 1.51 1.58 11.44
N VAL A 10 1.69 1.55 12.75
CA VAL A 10 1.66 0.34 13.57
C VAL A 10 0.41 0.37 14.44
N GLU A 11 -0.36 -0.72 14.39
CA GLU A 11 -1.60 -0.89 15.15
C GLU A 11 -1.49 -2.14 16.01
N GLN A 12 -1.96 -2.05 17.25
CA GLN A 12 -2.14 -3.20 18.16
C GLN A 12 -3.63 -3.29 18.47
N PRO A 13 -4.40 -4.13 17.75
CA PRO A 13 -5.86 -4.16 17.88
C PRO A 13 -6.35 -4.64 19.25
N ASP A 14 -5.55 -5.47 19.92
CA ASP A 14 -5.84 -6.04 21.23
C ASP A 14 -4.65 -5.73 22.15
N LEU A 15 -4.88 -4.92 23.19
CA LEU A 15 -3.81 -4.49 24.11
C LEU A 15 -3.34 -5.61 25.03
N ASP A 16 -4.16 -6.66 25.22
CA ASP A 16 -3.82 -7.83 26.04
C ASP A 16 -2.96 -8.84 25.27
N ARG A 17 -2.79 -8.65 23.95
CA ARG A 17 -1.99 -9.51 23.08
C ARG A 17 -0.91 -8.72 22.36
N PRO A 18 0.33 -9.19 22.27
CA PRO A 18 1.43 -8.44 21.63
C PRO A 18 1.35 -8.37 20.10
N ARG A 19 0.22 -8.76 19.50
CA ARG A 19 0.08 -8.83 18.04
C ARG A 19 -0.01 -7.43 17.45
N THR A 20 0.80 -7.18 16.43
CA THR A 20 0.83 -5.92 15.71
C THR A 20 0.47 -6.11 14.24
N ILE A 21 -0.15 -5.07 13.68
CA ILE A 21 -0.38 -4.90 12.25
C ILE A 21 0.39 -3.66 11.85
N ARG A 22 1.34 -3.81 10.94
CA ARG A 22 2.17 -2.70 10.46
C ARG A 22 1.96 -2.48 8.97
N ARG A 23 1.63 -1.25 8.60
CA ARG A 23 1.52 -0.80 7.22
C ARG A 23 2.64 0.18 6.91
N VAL A 24 3.29 -0.02 5.77
CA VAL A 24 4.38 0.84 5.29
C VAL A 24 4.02 1.34 3.90
N TRP A 25 4.27 2.61 3.62
CA TRP A 25 4.02 3.22 2.32
C TRP A 25 5.28 3.92 1.80
N ARG A 26 5.56 3.74 0.51
CA ARG A 26 6.58 4.50 -0.21
C ARG A 26 5.92 5.42 -1.21
N TYR A 27 6.47 6.63 -1.31
CA TYR A 27 5.93 7.68 -2.15
C TYR A 27 6.94 8.13 -3.18
N ASP A 28 6.47 8.49 -4.37
CA ASP A 28 7.29 9.16 -5.37
C ASP A 28 7.64 10.61 -4.97
N ALA A 29 8.36 11.30 -5.86
CA ALA A 29 8.74 12.70 -5.67
C ALA A 29 7.52 13.65 -5.57
N ALA A 30 6.44 13.33 -6.29
CA ALA A 30 5.23 14.13 -6.40
C ALA A 30 4.25 13.92 -5.24
N GLY A 31 4.38 12.86 -4.44
CA GLY A 31 3.44 12.56 -3.35
C GLY A 31 2.52 11.38 -3.59
N ASN A 32 2.64 10.69 -4.71
CA ASN A 32 1.83 9.51 -4.98
C ASN A 32 2.41 8.30 -4.26
N VAL A 33 1.56 7.48 -3.66
CA VAL A 33 1.97 6.19 -3.09
C VAL A 33 2.33 5.28 -4.26
N ILE A 34 3.54 4.72 -4.30
CA ILE A 34 3.95 3.79 -5.36
C ILE A 34 4.04 2.34 -4.87
N GLU A 35 4.26 2.15 -3.57
CA GLU A 35 4.32 0.83 -2.95
C GLU A 35 3.66 0.84 -1.57
N GLY A 36 3.05 -0.29 -1.22
CA GLY A 36 2.50 -0.57 0.10
C GLY A 36 2.94 -1.94 0.60
N GLU A 37 3.14 -2.07 1.90
CA GLU A 37 3.42 -3.37 2.54
C GLU A 37 2.52 -3.55 3.77
N LEU A 38 1.99 -4.77 3.94
CA LEU A 38 1.29 -5.18 5.16
C LEU A 38 2.10 -6.25 5.87
N TRP A 39 2.33 -6.02 7.15
CA TRP A 39 3.05 -6.90 8.04
C TRP A 39 2.15 -7.30 9.20
N HIS A 40 2.13 -8.59 9.51
CA HIS A 40 1.63 -9.11 10.78
C HIS A 40 2.86 -9.50 11.61
N ASP A 41 3.08 -8.77 12.69
CA ASP A 41 4.29 -8.86 13.50
C ASP A 41 5.56 -8.69 12.62
N SER A 42 6.41 -9.71 12.56
CA SER A 42 7.63 -9.73 11.74
C SER A 42 7.44 -10.35 10.35
N THR A 43 6.23 -10.77 9.99
CA THR A 43 5.95 -11.46 8.72
C THR A 43 5.23 -10.52 7.76
N GLN A 44 5.82 -10.30 6.58
CA GLN A 44 5.13 -9.61 5.50
C GLN A 44 4.07 -10.54 4.91
N VAL A 45 2.84 -10.07 4.85
CA VAL A 45 1.70 -10.85 4.32
C VAL A 45 1.20 -10.31 2.99
N GLU A 46 1.41 -9.02 2.72
CA GLU A 46 0.96 -8.37 1.49
C GLU A 46 2.02 -7.39 0.96
N ARG A 47 2.11 -7.31 -0.37
CA ARG A 47 2.78 -6.21 -1.08
C ARG A 47 1.83 -5.62 -2.10
N GLU A 48 1.77 -4.31 -2.16
CA GLU A 48 0.98 -3.54 -3.12
C GLU A 48 1.89 -2.69 -4.01
N GLU A 49 1.53 -2.59 -5.29
CA GLU A 49 2.09 -1.65 -6.25
C GLU A 49 0.97 -0.79 -6.85
N TYR A 50 1.22 0.50 -6.93
CA TYR A 50 0.26 1.50 -7.40
C TYR A 50 0.74 2.09 -8.72
N LEU A 51 -0.07 1.95 -9.76
CA LEU A 51 0.25 2.41 -11.10
C LEU A 51 -0.59 3.64 -11.45
N TYR A 52 0.10 4.66 -11.95
CA TYR A 52 -0.49 5.93 -12.34
C TYR A 52 -0.38 6.15 -13.84
N GLU A 53 -1.28 6.94 -14.40
CA GLU A 53 -1.12 7.48 -15.76
C GLU A 53 -0.07 8.60 -15.77
N GLU A 54 0.84 8.55 -16.73
CA GLU A 54 2.03 9.42 -16.78
C GLU A 54 1.69 10.92 -16.95
N GLN A 55 0.61 11.24 -17.67
CA GLN A 55 0.26 12.64 -17.96
C GLN A 55 -0.61 13.26 -16.86
N SER A 56 -1.54 12.49 -16.31
CA SER A 56 -2.56 13.00 -15.38
C SER A 56 -2.27 12.68 -13.92
N MET A 57 -1.31 11.80 -13.65
CA MET A 57 -1.04 11.24 -12.32
C MET A 57 -2.29 10.60 -11.68
N THR A 58 -3.24 10.15 -12.49
CA THR A 58 -4.44 9.45 -12.01
C THR A 58 -4.12 7.99 -11.80
N LEU A 59 -4.51 7.42 -10.66
CA LEU A 59 -4.34 5.99 -10.37
C LEU A 59 -5.12 5.18 -11.42
N LYS A 60 -4.42 4.32 -12.16
CA LYS A 60 -5.01 3.45 -13.19
C LYS A 60 -5.14 2.01 -12.74
N ALA A 61 -4.26 1.56 -11.85
CA ALA A 61 -4.34 0.22 -11.31
C ALA A 61 -3.66 0.10 -9.95
N ARG A 62 -4.09 -0.89 -9.19
CA ARG A 62 -3.40 -1.38 -8.00
C ARG A 62 -3.21 -2.89 -8.13
N LEU A 63 -1.98 -3.34 -7.95
CA LEU A 63 -1.62 -4.75 -7.90
C LEU A 63 -1.37 -5.11 -6.45
N THR A 64 -2.05 -6.14 -5.95
CA THR A 64 -1.88 -6.63 -4.58
C THR A 64 -1.44 -8.08 -4.65
N LYS A 65 -0.25 -8.38 -4.13
CA LYS A 65 0.26 -9.74 -4.00
C LYS A 65 0.07 -10.22 -2.56
N ASP A 66 -0.75 -11.25 -2.40
CA ASP A 66 -0.80 -12.03 -1.16
C ASP A 66 0.43 -12.94 -1.13
N LEU A 67 1.28 -12.79 -0.11
CA LEU A 67 2.57 -13.49 -0.06
C LEU A 67 2.43 -14.95 0.40
N ALA A 68 1.35 -15.31 1.08
CA ALA A 68 1.11 -16.67 1.54
C ALA A 68 0.68 -17.60 0.38
N SER A 69 -0.21 -17.11 -0.47
CA SER A 69 -0.77 -17.85 -1.62
C SER A 69 -0.03 -17.57 -2.93
N GLY A 70 0.69 -16.44 -3.03
CA GLY A 70 1.31 -15.97 -4.26
C GLY A 70 0.31 -15.38 -5.27
N VAL A 71 -0.98 -15.31 -4.93
CA VAL A 71 -2.03 -14.74 -5.79
C VAL A 71 -1.81 -13.24 -5.96
N ILE A 72 -1.99 -12.77 -7.19
CA ILE A 72 -1.94 -11.35 -7.53
C ILE A 72 -3.35 -10.89 -7.90
N HIS A 73 -3.89 -9.96 -7.12
CA HIS A 73 -5.12 -9.26 -7.43
C HIS A 73 -4.80 -7.98 -8.21
N VAL A 74 -5.44 -7.81 -9.36
CA VAL A 74 -5.30 -6.61 -10.18
C VAL A 74 -6.62 -5.86 -10.16
N LEU A 75 -6.63 -4.66 -9.58
CA LEU A 75 -7.76 -3.74 -9.65
C LEU A 75 -7.42 -2.64 -10.65
N ARG A 76 -8.24 -2.48 -11.68
CA ARG A 76 -8.13 -1.40 -12.67
C ARG A 76 -9.16 -0.33 -12.39
N PHE A 77 -8.75 0.92 -12.47
CA PHE A 77 -9.60 2.09 -12.30
C PHE A 77 -9.82 2.77 -13.65
N THR A 78 -11.03 3.27 -13.87
CA THR A 78 -11.40 4.07 -15.02
C THR A 78 -11.94 5.40 -14.53
N THR A 79 -11.45 6.50 -15.08
CA THR A 79 -11.93 7.84 -14.75
C THR A 79 -12.74 8.39 -15.91
N GLU A 80 -14.02 8.67 -15.67
CA GLU A 80 -14.85 9.41 -16.63
C GLU A 80 -14.77 10.91 -16.30
N ARG A 81 -14.34 11.72 -17.27
CA ARG A 81 -14.44 13.18 -17.19
C ARG A 81 -15.73 13.60 -17.90
N LYS A 82 -16.68 14.17 -17.15
CA LYS A 82 -17.87 14.83 -17.71
C LYS A 82 -17.56 16.28 -18.07
#